data_AF-A0A097QS89-F1
#
_entry.id   AF-A0A097QS89-F1
#
_cell.length_a   1.000
_cell.length_b   1.000
_cell.length_c   1.000
_cell.angle_alpha   90.00
_cell.angle_beta   90.00
_cell.angle_gamma   90.00
#
_symmetry.space_group_name_H-M   'P 1'
#
loop_
_entity.id
_entity.type
_entity.pdbx_description
1 polymer ?
#
loop_
_entity_poly.entity_id
_entity_poly.type
_entity_poly.pdbx_seq_one_letter_code
_entity_poly.pdbx_strand_id
1 'polypeptide(L)'
;MKMRVVFDKEYDVLRGVYRVRVRELEFDEELKKVLNGVDPPIRLGDEEIRVSELKDKVFDLRNREEAEKIMSEIRGALIETLSSLIARFREAQSFNGSVVYEIDFNELFNE
;
A
#
# COMPACT_ATOMS: atom_id res chain seq x y z
N MET A 1 -0.77 12.28 1.93
CA MET A 1 -0.62 10.85 1.61
C MET A 1 -1.72 10.45 0.64
N LYS A 2 -1.33 10.23 -0.61
CA LYS A 2 -2.20 9.92 -1.75
C LYS A 2 -1.51 8.87 -2.61
N MET A 3 -2.31 7.96 -3.15
CA MET A 3 -1.89 6.96 -4.13
C MET A 3 -2.82 7.07 -5.34
N ARG A 4 -2.27 6.91 -6.54
CA ARG A 4 -3.02 6.79 -7.79
C ARG A 4 -2.62 5.49 -8.47
N VAL A 5 -3.60 4.65 -8.77
CA VAL A 5 -3.42 3.45 -9.58
C VAL A 5 -4.27 3.59 -10.83
N VAL A 6 -3.69 3.26 -11.99
CA VAL A 6 -4.36 3.31 -13.28
C VAL A 6 -4.33 1.93 -13.92
N PHE A 7 -5.48 1.47 -14.35
CA PHE A 7 -5.64 0.20 -15.03
C PHE A 7 -6.01 0.43 -16.49
N ASP A 8 -5.33 -0.27 -17.39
CA ASP A 8 -5.80 -0.47 -18.75
C ASP A 8 -6.64 -1.76 -18.80
N LYS A 9 -7.74 -1.72 -19.54
CA LYS A 9 -8.63 -2.86 -19.75
C LYS A 9 -8.76 -3.10 -21.24
N GLU A 10 -8.56 -4.34 -21.68
CA GLU A 10 -8.81 -4.74 -23.06
C GLU A 10 -9.49 -6.12 -23.11
N TYR A 11 -10.23 -6.38 -24.17
CA TYR A 11 -10.70 -7.72 -24.48
C TYR A 11 -9.90 -8.24 -25.67
N ASP A 12 -9.05 -9.23 -25.45
CA ASP A 12 -8.29 -9.89 -26.50
C ASP A 12 -9.23 -10.88 -27.22
N VAL A 13 -9.73 -10.44 -28.37
CA VAL A 13 -10.68 -11.21 -29.20
C VAL A 13 -10.07 -12.51 -29.69
N LEU A 14 -8.76 -12.56 -29.96
CA LEU A 14 -8.09 -13.75 -30.50
C LEU A 14 -7.93 -14.84 -29.43
N ARG A 15 -7.64 -14.43 -28.19
CA ARG A 15 -7.46 -15.36 -27.05
C ARG A 15 -8.74 -15.58 -26.25
N GLY A 16 -9.78 -14.77 -26.48
CA GLY A 16 -11.04 -14.84 -25.74
C GLY A 16 -10.89 -14.49 -24.25
N VAL A 17 -9.96 -13.60 -23.91
CA VAL A 17 -9.65 -13.23 -22.52
C VAL A 17 -9.81 -11.73 -22.28
N TYR A 18 -10.25 -11.39 -21.07
CA TYR A 18 -10.24 -10.02 -20.57
C TYR A 18 -8.90 -9.75 -19.93
N ARG A 19 -8.19 -8.73 -20.41
CA ARG A 19 -6.91 -8.31 -19.86
C ARG A 19 -7.06 -7.07 -19.02
N VAL A 20 -6.42 -7.11 -17.86
CA VAL A 20 -6.21 -5.94 -17.01
C VAL A 20 -4.71 -5.75 -16.83
N ARG A 21 -4.21 -4.55 -17.15
CA ARG A 21 -2.82 -4.15 -16.89
C ARG A 21 -2.80 -3.02 -15.89
N VAL A 22 -1.91 -3.09 -14.90
CA VAL A 22 -1.62 -1.94 -14.05
C VAL A 22 -0.66 -1.02 -14.81
N ARG A 23 -1.17 0.05 -15.41
CA ARG A 23 -0.37 0.96 -16.23
C ARG A 23 0.50 1.88 -15.39
N GLU A 24 -0.10 2.49 -14.38
CA GLU A 24 0.56 3.47 -13.51
C GLU A 24 0.25 3.14 -12.06
N LEU A 25 1.27 3.25 -11.21
CA LEU A 25 1.13 3.25 -9.77
C LEU A 25 2.02 4.37 -9.23
N GLU A 26 1.38 5.42 -8.72
CA GLU A 26 2.02 6.65 -8.30
C GLU A 26 1.70 6.94 -6.84
N PHE A 27 2.71 7.43 -6.13
CA PHE A 27 2.62 7.81 -4.72
C PHE A 27 2.99 9.29 -4.59
N ASP A 28 2.28 10.03 -3.74
CA ASP A 28 2.69 11.39 -3.39
C ASP A 28 3.97 11.41 -2.55
N GLU A 29 4.59 12.58 -2.40
CA GLU A 29 5.88 12.74 -1.72
C GLU A 29 5.86 12.26 -0.26
N GLU A 30 4.74 12.42 0.44
CA GLU A 30 4.61 11.92 1.82
C GLU A 30 4.61 10.39 1.86
N LEU A 31 3.88 9.74 0.96
CA LEU A 31 3.81 8.28 0.92
C LEU A 31 5.10 7.65 0.38
N LYS A 32 5.82 8.33 -0.52
CA LYS A 32 7.17 7.93 -0.93
C LYS A 32 8.16 7.89 0.24
N LYS A 33 8.04 8.81 1.22
CA LYS A 33 8.89 8.78 2.43
C LYS A 33 8.62 7.53 3.28
N VAL A 34 7.36 7.13 3.40
CA VAL A 34 6.96 5.90 4.12
C VAL A 34 7.52 4.67 3.42
N LEU A 35 7.50 4.66 2.09
CA LEU A 35 7.98 3.57 1.24
C LEU A 35 9.49 3.62 0.96
N ASN A 36 10.22 4.59 1.51
CA ASN A 36 11.62 4.77 1.18
C ASN A 36 12.46 3.56 1.66
N GLY A 37 13.05 2.84 0.70
CA GLY A 37 13.81 1.61 0.97
C GLY A 37 12.95 0.40 1.32
N VAL A 38 11.63 0.48 1.14
CA VAL A 38 10.69 -0.62 1.43
C VAL A 38 9.88 -0.94 0.19
N ASP A 39 9.90 -2.20 -0.22
CA ASP A 39 9.04 -2.72 -1.29
C ASP A 39 8.10 -3.77 -0.70
N PRO A 40 6.95 -3.34 -0.18
CA PRO A 40 6.10 -4.24 0.57
C PRO A 40 5.35 -5.19 -0.37
N PRO A 41 5.08 -6.43 0.09
CA PRO A 41 4.18 -7.32 -0.63
C PRO A 41 2.72 -6.91 -0.44
N ILE A 42 1.91 -7.16 -1.47
CA ILE A 42 0.46 -7.22 -1.38
C ILE A 42 0.00 -8.65 -1.64
N ARG A 43 -1.10 -9.06 -1.02
CA ARG A 43 -1.70 -10.38 -1.22
C ARG A 43 -2.90 -10.27 -2.16
N LEU A 44 -2.87 -11.00 -3.27
CA LEU A 44 -3.98 -11.17 -4.21
C LEU A 44 -4.41 -12.63 -4.21
N GLY A 45 -5.44 -12.98 -3.45
CA GLY A 45 -5.80 -14.37 -3.21
C GLY A 45 -4.66 -15.13 -2.54
N ASP A 46 -4.17 -16.18 -3.19
CA ASP A 46 -3.03 -16.99 -2.72
C ASP A 46 -1.67 -16.48 -3.22
N GLU A 47 -1.64 -15.50 -4.11
CA GLU A 47 -0.41 -14.92 -4.66
C GLU A 47 0.06 -13.74 -3.81
N GLU A 48 1.36 -13.63 -3.62
CA GLU A 48 2.02 -12.48 -3.00
C GLU A 48 2.86 -11.77 -4.06
N ILE A 49 2.61 -10.47 -4.26
CA ILE A 49 3.23 -9.67 -5.32
C ILE A 49 3.79 -8.42 -4.68
N ARG A 50 5.04 -8.04 -5.00
CA ARG A 50 5.61 -6.79 -4.51
C ARG A 50 4.95 -5.58 -5.15
N VAL A 51 4.87 -4.48 -4.41
CA VAL A 51 4.34 -3.22 -4.95
C VAL A 51 5.12 -2.75 -6.17
N SER A 52 6.44 -2.94 -6.21
CA SER A 52 7.26 -2.63 -7.38
C SER A 52 6.93 -3.47 -8.62
N GLU A 53 6.53 -4.74 -8.43
CA GLU A 53 6.19 -5.69 -9.48
C GLU A 53 4.78 -5.52 -10.03
N LEU A 54 3.90 -4.80 -9.31
CA LEU A 54 2.55 -4.54 -9.78
C LEU A 54 2.55 -3.70 -11.05
N LYS A 55 3.46 -2.73 -11.16
CA LYS A 55 3.53 -1.87 -12.33
C LYS A 55 3.84 -2.72 -13.56
N ASP A 56 3.06 -2.52 -14.62
CA ASP A 56 3.12 -3.27 -15.87
C ASP A 56 2.69 -4.74 -15.78
N LYS A 57 2.26 -5.23 -14.60
CA LYS A 57 1.70 -6.58 -14.47
C LYS A 57 0.38 -6.67 -15.22
N VAL A 58 0.21 -7.79 -15.94
CA VAL A 58 -0.96 -8.11 -16.77
C VAL A 58 -1.66 -9.33 -16.18
N PHE A 59 -2.98 -9.26 -16.11
CA PHE A 59 -3.87 -10.32 -15.64
C PHE A 59 -4.78 -10.74 -16.80
N ASP A 60 -4.64 -11.98 -17.27
CA ASP A 60 -5.53 -12.61 -18.26
C ASP A 60 -6.70 -13.28 -17.50
N LEU A 61 -7.94 -12.87 -17.78
CA LEU A 61 -9.13 -13.25 -17.00
C LEU A 61 -10.25 -13.76 -17.92
N ARG A 62 -11.15 -14.58 -17.36
CA ARG A 62 -12.13 -15.32 -18.15
C ARG A 62 -13.32 -14.46 -18.57
N ASN A 63 -13.68 -13.47 -17.76
CA ASN A 63 -14.84 -12.63 -18.00
C ASN A 63 -14.66 -11.22 -17.40
N ARG A 64 -15.58 -10.32 -17.75
CA ARG A 64 -15.57 -8.94 -17.27
C ARG A 64 -15.71 -8.83 -15.75
N GLU A 65 -16.46 -9.73 -15.12
CA GLU A 65 -16.67 -9.71 -13.66
C GLU A 65 -15.36 -10.00 -12.92
N GLU A 66 -14.60 -11.01 -13.35
CA GLU A 66 -13.25 -11.29 -12.84
C GLU A 66 -12.31 -10.09 -13.05
N ALA A 67 -12.43 -9.39 -14.18
CA ALA A 67 -11.67 -8.16 -14.45
C ALA A 67 -11.99 -7.02 -13.47
N GLU A 68 -13.28 -6.78 -13.18
CA GLU A 68 -13.67 -5.81 -12.15
C GLU A 68 -13.22 -6.24 -10.75
N LYS A 69 -13.33 -7.55 -10.45
CA LYS A 69 -12.93 -8.13 -9.17
C LYS A 69 -11.43 -7.93 -8.91
N ILE A 70 -10.56 -8.27 -9.87
CA ILE A 70 -9.11 -8.20 -9.65
C ILE A 70 -8.66 -6.76 -9.39
N MET A 71 -9.22 -5.75 -10.05
CA MET A 71 -8.84 -4.36 -9.78
C MET A 71 -9.30 -3.91 -8.40
N SER A 72 -10.46 -4.38 -7.96
CA SER A 72 -10.94 -4.09 -6.60
C SER A 72 -10.07 -4.78 -5.56
N GLU A 73 -9.66 -6.02 -5.79
CA GLU A 73 -8.71 -6.75 -4.94
C GLU A 73 -7.35 -6.05 -4.88
N ILE A 74 -6.78 -5.65 -6.02
CA ILE A 74 -5.53 -4.89 -6.09
C ILE A 74 -5.63 -3.61 -5.28
N ARG A 75 -6.71 -2.83 -5.47
CA ARG A 75 -6.94 -1.60 -4.72
C ARG A 75 -7.06 -1.87 -3.22
N GLY A 76 -7.81 -2.90 -2.83
CA GLY A 76 -7.99 -3.28 -1.42
C GLY A 76 -6.67 -3.67 -0.76
N ALA A 77 -5.90 -4.56 -1.41
CA ALA A 77 -4.63 -5.04 -0.92
C ALA A 77 -3.58 -3.92 -0.81
N LEU A 78 -3.53 -3.00 -1.79
CA LEU A 78 -2.70 -1.79 -1.69
C LEU A 78 -3.08 -0.93 -0.49
N ILE A 79 -4.38 -0.68 -0.27
CA ILE A 79 -4.85 0.12 0.87
C ILE A 79 -4.45 -0.53 2.20
N GLU A 80 -4.66 -1.84 2.35
CA GLU A 80 -4.36 -2.58 3.56
C GLU A 80 -2.86 -2.53 3.89
N THR A 81 -2.01 -2.94 2.94
CA THR A 81 -0.56 -2.96 3.10
C THR A 81 -0.01 -1.56 3.42
N LEU A 82 -0.44 -0.54 2.67
CA LEU A 82 0.06 0.82 2.88
C LEU A 82 -0.45 1.43 4.20
N SER A 83 -1.68 1.13 4.61
CA SER A 83 -2.21 1.60 5.90
C SER A 83 -1.40 1.04 7.08
N SER A 84 -1.03 -0.25 7.02
CA SER A 84 -0.17 -0.87 8.03
C SER A 84 1.20 -0.20 8.10
N LEU A 85 1.81 0.09 6.95
CA LEU A 85 3.09 0.80 6.89
C LEU A 85 3.00 2.23 7.40
N ILE A 86 1.95 2.96 7.04
CA ILE A 86 1.73 4.33 7.52
C ILE A 86 1.58 4.34 9.04
N ALA A 87 0.85 3.38 9.62
CA ALA A 87 0.71 3.26 11.07
C ALA A 87 2.07 3.04 11.74
N ARG A 88 2.85 2.06 11.28
CA ARG A 88 4.21 1.79 11.78
C ARG A 88 5.15 2.98 11.63
N PHE A 89 5.06 3.69 10.50
CA PHE A 89 5.87 4.88 10.27
C PHE A 89 5.52 6.00 11.24
N ARG A 90 4.22 6.23 11.50
CA ARG A 90 3.75 7.22 12.48
C ARG A 90 4.16 6.85 13.90
N GLU A 91 4.06 5.57 14.27
CA GLU A 91 4.54 5.06 15.56
C GLU A 91 6.05 5.31 15.73
N ALA A 92 6.86 4.95 14.73
CA ALA A 92 8.31 5.20 14.76
C ALA A 92 8.65 6.70 14.85
N GLN A 93 7.90 7.56 14.15
CA GLN A 93 8.05 9.02 14.28
C GLN A 93 7.67 9.52 15.67
N SER A 94 6.61 8.98 16.27
CA SER A 94 6.22 9.34 17.65
C SER A 94 7.25 8.88 18.68
N PHE A 95 7.93 7.76 18.44
CA PHE A 95 9.01 7.26 19.28
C PHE A 95 10.31 8.07 19.16
N ASN A 96 10.57 8.64 17.99
CA ASN A 96 11.75 9.49 17.73
C ASN A 96 11.58 10.96 18.21
N GLY A 97 10.51 11.28 18.96
CA GLY A 97 10.34 12.57 19.63
C GLY A 97 11.06 12.64 20.97
N SER A 98 11.43 13.84 21.42
CA SER A 98 12.00 14.03 22.76
C SER A 98 10.91 13.92 23.82
N VAL A 99 11.06 12.98 24.76
CA VAL A 99 10.26 12.94 25.99
C VAL A 99 10.94 13.81 27.04
N VAL A 100 10.29 14.89 27.46
CA VAL A 100 10.75 15.72 28.57
C VAL A 100 10.01 15.27 29.83
N TYR A 101 10.75 14.72 30.78
CA TYR A 101 10.26 14.53 32.15
C TYR A 101 10.71 15.74 32.97
N GLU A 102 9.76 16.49 33.49
CA GLU A 102 10.01 17.50 34.52
C GLU A 102 9.68 16.84 35.86
N ILE A 103 10.69 16.65 36.71
CA ILE A 103 10.55 16.02 38.04
C ILE A 103 10.67 17.13 39.07
N ASP A 104 9.59 17.41 39.80
CA ASP A 104 9.63 18.27 40.97
C ASP A 104 10.06 17.44 42.20
N PHE A 105 11.31 17.62 42.62
CA PHE A 105 11.85 16.91 43.77
C PHE A 105 11.24 17.40 45.10
N ASN A 106 10.55 18.54 45.14
CA ASN A 106 9.87 19.01 46.37
C ASN A 106 8.66 18.12 46.72
N GLU A 107 8.07 17.42 45.75
CA GLU A 107 6.99 16.46 46.01
C GLU A 107 7.50 15.14 46.62
N LEU A 108 8.81 14.86 46.54
CA LEU A 108 9.41 13.63 47.08
C LEU A 108 9.73 13.69 48.59
N PHE A 109 9.70 14.87 49.20
CA PHE A 109 10.05 15.08 50.62
C PHE A 109 8.87 15.54 51.49
N ASN A 110 7.64 15.46 50.97
CA ASN A 110 6.40 15.86 51.67
C ASN A 110 5.62 14.65 52.25
N GLU A 111 6.30 13.60 52.71
CA GLU A 111 5.74 12.58 53.63
C GLU A 111 6.38 12.65 55.02
#